data_AF-B9TQV0-F1
#
_entry.id   AF-B9TQV0-F1
#
_cell.length_a   1.000
_cell.length_b   1.000
_cell.length_c   1.000
_cell.angle_alpha   90.00
_cell.angle_beta   90.00
_cell.angle_gamma   90.00
#
_symmetry.space_group_name_H-M   'P 1'
#
loop_
_entity.id
_entity.type
_entity.pdbx_description
1 polymer ?
#
loop_
_entity_poly.entity_id
_entity_poly.type
_entity_poly.pdbx_seq_one_letter_code
_entity_poly.pdbx_strand_id
1 'polypeptide(L)'
;MLDDFTPHNGSTWMLSGSHKYAEKPSDDYFKQHAEQAIGPAGSILLFNSNVWHAGGNNETDLQRRSVTPMFSKPFMKQQFDYPRAMGYDKGDTFARG
;
A
#
# COMPACT_ATOMS: atom_id res chain seq x y z
N MET A 1 -5.62 3.43 5.44
CA MET A 1 -6.92 3.04 4.88
C MET A 1 -7.86 4.22 5.05
N LEU A 2 -8.50 4.73 3.98
CA LEU A 2 -9.43 5.86 4.11
C LEU A 2 -10.86 5.42 4.38
N ASP A 3 -11.22 4.25 3.86
CA ASP A 3 -12.46 3.52 4.17
C ASP A 3 -12.11 2.21 4.90
N ASP A 4 -13.12 1.53 5.43
CA ASP A 4 -12.96 0.17 5.95
C ASP A 4 -12.48 -0.77 4.84
N PHE A 5 -11.53 -1.63 5.15
CA PHE A 5 -11.12 -2.73 4.29
C PHE A 5 -11.78 -4.01 4.80
N THR A 6 -12.57 -4.65 3.94
CA THR A 6 -13.33 -5.87 4.27
C THR A 6 -12.99 -6.97 3.24
N PRO A 7 -13.39 -8.24 3.49
CA PRO A 7 -13.15 -9.31 2.52
C PRO A 7 -13.75 -9.04 1.13
N HIS A 8 -14.88 -8.35 1.08
CA HIS A 8 -15.70 -8.21 -0.14
C HIS A 8 -15.47 -6.90 -0.90
N ASN A 9 -14.90 -5.88 -0.27
CA ASN A 9 -14.76 -4.56 -0.89
C ASN A 9 -13.40 -4.31 -1.56
N GLY A 10 -12.69 -5.39 -1.91
CA GLY A 10 -11.39 -5.31 -2.59
C GLY A 10 -10.24 -4.88 -1.67
N SER A 11 -10.23 -5.38 -0.44
CA SER A 11 -9.04 -5.28 0.43
C SER A 11 -7.83 -5.94 -0.21
N THR A 12 -6.64 -5.42 0.11
CA THR A 12 -5.37 -5.87 -0.49
C THR A 12 -5.02 -7.27 -0.03
N TRP A 13 -4.71 -8.17 -0.97
CA TRP A 13 -4.13 -9.49 -0.72
C TRP A 13 -2.63 -9.37 -0.48
N MET A 14 -2.13 -10.07 0.54
CA MET A 14 -0.74 -10.07 0.98
C MET A 14 -0.24 -11.51 1.09
N LEU A 15 0.88 -11.84 0.44
CA LEU A 15 1.55 -13.11 0.66
C LEU A 15 2.63 -12.94 1.71
N SER A 16 2.26 -13.12 2.98
CA SER A 16 3.16 -12.91 4.12
C SER A 16 4.45 -13.72 4.00
N GLY A 17 5.58 -13.06 4.27
CA GLY A 17 6.91 -13.67 4.19
C GLY A 17 7.49 -13.80 2.77
N SER A 18 6.74 -13.48 1.72
CA SER A 18 7.19 -13.72 0.34
C SER A 18 8.42 -12.89 -0.07
N HIS A 19 8.68 -11.77 0.60
CA HIS A 19 9.85 -10.91 0.39
C HIS A 19 11.20 -11.63 0.62
N LYS A 20 11.17 -12.83 1.21
CA LYS A 20 12.35 -13.69 1.46
C LYS A 20 12.71 -14.55 0.26
N TYR A 21 11.88 -14.57 -0.79
CA TYR A 21 12.06 -15.40 -1.97
C TYR A 21 12.24 -14.50 -3.20
N ALA A 22 13.16 -14.90 -4.08
CA ALA A 22 13.44 -14.14 -5.31
C ALA A 22 12.35 -14.38 -6.38
N GLU A 23 11.80 -15.59 -6.41
CA GLU A 23 10.87 -16.01 -7.44
C GLU A 23 9.45 -15.49 -7.20
N LYS A 24 8.74 -15.24 -8.30
CA LYS A 24 7.31 -14.94 -8.25
C LYS A 24 6.54 -16.23 -7.87
N PRO A 25 5.60 -16.19 -6.90
CA PRO A 25 4.73 -17.32 -6.63
C PRO A 25 3.85 -17.61 -7.86
N SER A 26 3.47 -18.87 -8.06
CA SER A 26 2.40 -19.18 -9.01
C SER A 26 1.09 -18.55 -8.53
N ASP A 27 0.20 -18.24 -9.48
CA ASP A 27 -1.10 -17.64 -9.14
C ASP A 27 -1.91 -18.55 -8.21
N ASP A 28 -1.82 -19.87 -8.38
CA ASP A 28 -2.50 -20.84 -7.50
C ASP A 28 -1.92 -20.84 -6.09
N TYR A 29 -0.58 -20.77 -5.96
CA TYR A 29 0.06 -20.67 -4.66
C TYR A 29 -0.34 -19.37 -3.96
N PHE A 30 -0.33 -18.25 -4.68
CA PHE A 30 -0.76 -16.96 -4.15
C PHE A 30 -2.21 -17.00 -3.67
N LYS A 31 -3.14 -17.52 -4.50
CA LYS A 31 -4.57 -17.63 -4.12
C LYS A 31 -4.80 -18.49 -2.87
N GLN A 32 -4.01 -19.54 -2.67
CA GLN A 32 -4.17 -20.46 -1.54
C GLN A 32 -3.54 -19.94 -0.23
N HIS A 33 -2.51 -19.09 -0.32
CA HIS A 33 -1.69 -18.72 0.84
C HIS A 33 -1.67 -17.22 1.15
N ALA A 34 -2.15 -16.37 0.24
CA ALA A 34 -2.29 -14.95 0.52
C ALA A 34 -3.47 -14.67 1.45
N GLU A 35 -3.38 -13.60 2.20
CA GLU A 35 -4.39 -13.16 3.17
C GLU A 35 -4.80 -11.71 2.88
N GLN A 36 -6.05 -11.35 3.20
CA GLN A 36 -6.53 -10.00 2.99
C GLN A 36 -6.18 -9.09 4.17
N ALA A 37 -5.63 -7.90 3.86
CA ALA A 37 -5.38 -6.84 4.81
C ALA A 37 -6.69 -6.12 5.18
N ILE A 38 -7.35 -6.61 6.23
CA ILE A 38 -8.63 -6.12 6.73
C ILE A 38 -8.41 -5.15 7.90
N GLY A 39 -9.18 -4.08 7.96
CA GLY A 39 -9.09 -3.12 9.06
C GLY A 39 -10.05 -1.93 8.88
N PRO A 40 -10.41 -1.25 9.98
CA PRO A 40 -11.28 -0.08 9.92
C PRO A 40 -10.58 1.12 9.27
N ALA A 41 -11.36 2.08 8.77
CA ALA A 41 -10.88 3.38 8.32
C ALA A 41 -9.92 4.02 9.35
N GLY A 42 -8.83 4.60 8.87
CA GLY A 42 -7.73 5.10 9.70
C GLY A 42 -6.62 4.07 10.00
N SER A 43 -6.85 2.77 9.77
CA SER A 43 -5.81 1.75 9.95
C SER A 43 -4.66 1.89 8.95
N ILE A 44 -3.46 1.47 9.35
CA ILE A 44 -2.24 1.50 8.52
C ILE A 44 -1.80 0.07 8.18
N LEU A 45 -1.66 -0.21 6.89
CA LEU A 45 -0.94 -1.39 6.40
C LEU A 45 0.48 -0.96 6.06
N LEU A 46 1.46 -1.41 6.85
CA LEU A 46 2.89 -1.18 6.62
C LEU A 46 3.56 -2.51 6.27
N PHE A 47 4.24 -2.57 5.13
CA PHE A 47 4.88 -3.79 4.66
C PHE A 47 6.12 -3.50 3.82
N ASN A 48 6.98 -4.51 3.68
CA ASN A 48 8.16 -4.44 2.81
C ASN A 48 7.73 -4.50 1.34
N SER A 49 8.23 -3.58 0.51
CA SER A 49 7.86 -3.47 -0.92
C SER A 49 8.14 -4.73 -1.76
N ASN A 50 8.99 -5.65 -1.29
CA ASN A 50 9.24 -6.94 -1.95
C ASN A 50 8.20 -8.02 -1.62
N VAL A 51 7.22 -7.74 -0.75
CA VAL A 51 6.10 -8.65 -0.51
C VAL A 51 5.21 -8.68 -1.76
N TRP A 52 4.89 -9.89 -2.21
CA TRP A 52 3.92 -10.10 -3.28
C TRP A 52 2.53 -9.77 -2.74
N HIS A 53 1.83 -8.91 -3.46
CA HIS A 53 0.53 -8.41 -3.05
C HIS A 53 -0.32 -8.08 -4.29
N ALA A 54 -1.64 -8.02 -4.10
CA ALA A 54 -2.57 -7.70 -5.17
C ALA A 54 -3.77 -6.93 -4.62
N GLY A 55 -4.42 -6.11 -5.45
CA GLY A 55 -5.74 -5.58 -5.11
C GLY A 55 -6.77 -6.71 -5.12
N GLY A 56 -7.69 -6.73 -4.14
CA GLY A 56 -8.83 -7.63 -4.18
C GLY A 56 -9.89 -7.17 -5.17
N ASN A 57 -10.76 -8.10 -5.58
CA ASN A 57 -11.96 -7.75 -6.32
C ASN A 57 -12.94 -7.02 -5.40
N ASN A 58 -13.51 -5.91 -5.87
CA ASN A 58 -14.55 -5.19 -5.13
C ASN A 58 -15.91 -5.67 -5.63
N GLU A 59 -16.61 -6.40 -4.78
CA GLU A 59 -17.93 -7.00 -5.05
C GLU A 59 -19.09 -6.13 -4.54
N THR A 60 -18.77 -4.91 -4.09
CA THR A 60 -19.74 -3.97 -3.53
C THR A 60 -19.99 -2.81 -4.49
N ASP A 61 -21.12 -2.11 -4.30
CA ASP A 61 -21.47 -0.92 -5.09
C ASP A 61 -20.78 0.37 -4.61
N LEU A 62 -19.90 0.27 -3.61
CA LEU A 62 -19.20 1.41 -3.01
C LEU A 62 -17.73 1.43 -3.40
N GLN A 63 -17.18 2.63 -3.53
CA GLN A 63 -15.74 2.83 -3.72
C GLN A 63 -14.99 2.54 -2.42
N ARG A 64 -13.85 1.83 -2.51
CA ARG A 64 -12.89 1.67 -1.42
C ARG A 64 -11.63 2.50 -1.68
N ARG A 65 -11.38 3.50 -0.84
CA ARG A 65 -10.28 4.47 -1.01
C ARG A 65 -9.10 4.17 -0.09
N SER A 66 -7.90 4.48 -0.56
CA SER A 66 -6.66 4.39 0.19
C SER A 66 -5.64 5.37 -0.34
N VAL A 67 -4.76 5.82 0.56
CA VAL A 67 -3.53 6.54 0.19
C VAL A 67 -2.36 5.61 0.48
N THR A 68 -1.45 5.49 -0.48
CA THR A 68 -0.31 4.57 -0.41
C THR A 68 0.99 5.38 -0.45
N PRO A 69 1.41 6.00 0.67
CA PRO A 69 2.70 6.67 0.71
C PRO A 69 3.81 5.64 0.58
N MET A 70 4.79 5.91 -0.28
CA MET A 70 5.98 5.06 -0.44
C MET A 70 7.19 5.75 0.16
N PHE A 71 7.93 5.02 0.99
CA PHE A 71 9.16 5.48 1.62
C PHE A 71 10.34 4.75 0.99
N SER A 72 11.31 5.51 0.50
CA SER A 72 12.51 4.99 -0.15
C SER A 72 13.76 5.55 0.52
N LYS A 73 14.92 5.00 0.16
CA LYS A 73 16.21 5.61 0.48
C LYS A 73 16.29 7.00 -0.16
N PRO A 74 16.98 7.96 0.47
CA PRO A 74 17.00 9.37 0.01
C PRO A 74 17.65 9.55 -1.38
N PHE A 75 18.50 8.62 -1.80
CA PHE A 75 19.12 8.65 -3.14
C PHE A 75 18.21 8.09 -4.24
N MET A 76 17.08 7.46 -3.91
CA MET A 76 16.11 6.99 -4.91
C MET A 76 15.23 8.16 -5.33
N LYS A 77 15.09 8.34 -6.65
CA LYS A 77 14.21 9.37 -7.21
C LYS A 77 12.76 9.10 -6.81
N GLN A 78 12.10 10.11 -6.25
CA GLN A 78 10.69 10.04 -5.88
C GLN A 78 9.79 9.98 -7.11
N GLN A 79 8.64 9.32 -6.98
CA GLN A 79 7.62 9.23 -8.05
C GLN A 79 7.01 10.59 -8.40
N PHE A 80 6.89 11.47 -7.41
CA PHE A 80 6.35 12.83 -7.57
C PHE A 80 7.38 13.86 -7.09
N ASP A 81 7.45 15.00 -7.77
CA ASP A 81 8.25 16.16 -7.35
C ASP A 81 7.44 17.00 -6.35
N TYR A 82 7.36 16.51 -5.11
CA TYR A 82 6.62 17.19 -4.04
C TYR A 82 7.14 18.60 -3.72
N PRO A 83 8.47 18.86 -3.66
CA PRO A 83 8.97 20.22 -3.46
C PRO A 83 8.44 21.21 -4.50
N ARG A 84 8.42 20.83 -5.78
CA ARG A 84 7.85 21.67 -6.84
C ARG A 84 6.33 21.83 -6.70
N ALA A 85 5.62 20.75 -6.42
CA ALA A 85 4.15 20.77 -6.31
C ALA A 85 3.67 21.62 -5.13
N MET A 86 4.42 21.65 -4.02
CA MET A 86 4.04 22.33 -2.78
C MET A 86 4.59 23.76 -2.69
N GLY A 87 5.70 24.05 -3.39
CA GLY A 87 6.47 25.28 -3.28
C GLY A 87 7.77 25.05 -2.49
N TYR A 88 8.91 25.45 -3.08
CA TYR A 88 10.24 25.23 -2.48
C TYR A 88 10.45 25.97 -1.15
N ASP A 89 9.68 27.03 -0.91
CA ASP A 89 9.68 27.85 0.30
C ASP A 89 8.95 27.20 1.48
N LYS A 90 8.13 26.17 1.25
CA LYS A 90 7.28 25.59 2.29
C LYS A 90 7.95 24.49 3.12
N GLY A 91 9.14 24.02 2.75
CA GLY A 91 9.81 22.91 3.42
C GLY A 91 9.90 23.08 4.95
N ASP A 92 10.35 24.26 5.40
CA ASP A 92 10.53 24.57 6.83
C ASP A 92 9.21 24.66 7.61
N THR A 93 8.09 24.88 6.93
CA THR A 93 6.76 24.99 7.56
C THR A 93 6.21 23.64 8.02
N PHE A 94 6.67 22.54 7.43
CA PHE A 94 6.21 21.18 7.76
C PHE A 94 7.07 20.48 8.83
N ALA A 95 8.27 21.00 9.10
CA ALA A 95 9.21 20.39 10.05
C ALA A 95 8.92 20.73 11.52
N ARG A 96 8.01 21.68 11.79
CA ARG A 96 7.67 22.14 13.14
C ARG A 96 6.26 21.69 13.50
N GLY A 97 6.18 20.53 14.15
CA GLY A 97 5.01 20.05 14.89
C GLY A 97 5.30 20.08 16.38
#